data_AF-A0A8S1JSS3-F1
#
_entry.id   AF-A0A8S1JSS3-F1
#
_cell.length_a   1.000
_cell.length_b   1.000
_cell.length_c   1.000
_cell.angle_alpha   90.00
_cell.angle_beta   90.00
_cell.angle_gamma   90.00
#
_symmetry.space_group_name_H-M   'P 1'
#
loop_
_entity.id
_entity.type
_entity.pdbx_description
1 polymer ?
#
loop_
_entity_poly.entity_id
_entity_poly.type
_entity_poly.pdbx_seq_one_letter_code
_entity_poly.pdbx_strand_id
1 'polypeptide(L)' 'MLIINNESYSYSYQLDNGIPIVPCYDNKYDKELIFLTDYLMNLKQCEQLNIFILDVQQWRGMFKRDVLSS' A
#
# COMPACT_ATOMS: atom_id res chain seq x y z
N MET A 1 13.34 6.52 1.77
CA MET A 1 12.47 6.63 2.96
C MET A 1 11.07 6.24 2.53
N LEU A 2 10.32 5.49 3.35
CA LEU A 2 8.98 5.02 3.02
C LEU A 2 8.03 5.42 4.15
N ILE A 3 6.86 5.95 3.80
CA ILE A 3 5.82 6.38 4.75
C ILE A 3 4.57 5.56 4.48
N ILE A 4 4.11 4.83 5.50
CA ILE A 4 2.88 4.06 5.45
C ILE A 4 1.88 4.75 6.36
N ASN A 5 0.78 5.25 5.80
CA ASN A 5 -0.26 5.88 6.59
C ASN A 5 -1.63 5.72 5.93
N ASN A 6 -2.70 5.68 6.71
CA ASN A 6 -4.06 5.60 6.20
C ASN A 6 -4.54 6.95 5.62
N GLU A 7 -3.95 8.05 6.08
CA GLU A 7 -4.32 9.41 5.74
C GLU A 7 -3.33 10.02 4.75
N SER A 8 -3.74 10.15 3.48
CA SER A 8 -2.84 10.59 2.41
C SER A 8 -2.30 12.02 2.55
N TYR A 9 -3.04 12.90 3.22
CA TYR A 9 -2.60 14.27 3.46
C TYR A 9 -1.37 14.34 4.38
N SER A 10 -1.16 13.34 5.24
CA SER A 10 -0.04 13.28 6.19
C SER A 10 1.33 13.16 5.52
N TYR A 11 1.36 12.74 4.25
CA TYR A 11 2.57 12.61 3.43
C TYR A 11 2.43 13.35 2.09
N SER A 12 1.61 14.40 2.05
CA SER A 12 1.31 15.18 0.84
C SER A 12 2.54 15.77 0.13
N TYR A 13 3.63 16.05 0.84
CA TYR A 13 4.89 16.53 0.26
C TYR A 13 5.82 15.41 -0.25
N GLN A 14 5.46 14.15 -0.01
CA GLN A 14 6.29 12.98 -0.31
C GLN A 14 5.45 11.84 -0.90
N LEU A 15 4.54 12.18 -1.82
CA LEU A 15 3.59 11.23 -2.42
C LEU A 15 4.26 9.99 -3.01
N ASP A 16 5.43 10.16 -3.63
CA ASP A 16 6.20 9.06 -4.23
C ASP A 16 6.76 8.07 -3.20
N ASN A 17 6.86 8.49 -1.94
CA ASN A 17 7.31 7.66 -0.83
C ASN A 17 6.16 7.16 0.04
N GLY A 18 4.92 7.52 -0.29
CA GLY A 18 3.72 7.26 0.50
C GLY A 18 2.97 6.02 0.03
N ILE A 19 2.66 5.11 0.95
CA ILE A 19 1.78 3.96 0.71
C ILE A 19 0.54 4.10 1.60
N PRO A 20 -0.65 4.29 0.99
CA PRO A 20 -1.90 4.28 1.73
C PRO A 20 -2.20 2.87 2.23
N ILE A 21 -2.40 2.72 3.55
CA ILE A 21 -2.87 1.48 4.17
C ILE A 21 -4.37 1.54 4.46
N VAL A 22 -5.07 0.41 4.31
CA VAL A 22 -6.46 0.31 4.73
C VAL A 22 -6.53 0.42 6.26
N PRO A 23 -7.36 1.32 6.83
CA PRO A 23 -7.52 1.37 8.28
C PRO A 23 -8.18 0.09 8.82
N CYS A 24 -7.68 -0.40 9.95
CA CYS A 24 -8.26 -1.57 10.64
C CYS A 24 -9.27 -1.09 11.69
N TYR A 25 -10.55 -1.44 11.51
CA TYR A 25 -11.66 -1.08 12.40
C TYR A 25 -12.34 -2.33 13.00
N ASP A 26 -11.55 -3.25 13.59
CA ASP A 26 -12.01 -4.49 14.26
C ASP A 26 -12.35 -5.70 13.36
N ASN A 27 -11.84 -5.75 12.13
CA ASN A 27 -11.93 -6.95 11.31
C ASN A 27 -10.88 -8.00 11.73
N LYS A 28 -11.29 -9.05 12.45
CA LYS A 28 -10.41 -10.16 12.87
C LYS A 28 -9.84 -11.00 11.72
N TYR A 29 -10.43 -10.87 10.54
CA TYR A 29 -9.96 -11.53 9.31
C TYR A 29 -9.13 -10.60 8.43
N ASP A 30 -8.83 -9.38 8.91
CA ASP A 30 -7.96 -8.46 8.20
C ASP A 30 -6.56 -9.07 8.04
N LYS A 31 -6.03 -8.97 6.82
CA LYS A 31 -4.70 -9.47 6.45
C LYS A 31 -3.84 -8.36 5.87
N GLU A 32 -4.25 -7.09 5.99
CA GLU A 32 -3.62 -5.96 5.33
C GLU A 32 -2.16 -5.82 5.76
N LEU A 33 -1.86 -5.98 7.06
CA LEU A 33 -0.48 -5.92 7.56
C LEU A 33 0.37 -7.14 7.15
N ILE A 34 -0.26 -8.30 6.93
CA ILE A 34 0.44 -9.49 6.41
C ILE A 34 0.85 -9.22 4.96
N PHE A 35 -0.09 -8.77 4.13
CA PHE A 35 0.20 -8.38 2.74
C PHE A 35 1.21 -7.25 2.64
N LEU A 36 1.14 -6.27 3.55
CA LEU A 36 2.14 -5.22 3.64
C LEU A 36 3.52 -5.77 3.98
N THR A 37 3.61 -6.74 4.89
CA THR A 37 4.89 -7.38 5.25
C THR A 37 5.50 -8.08 4.04
N ASP A 38 4.70 -8.88 3.31
CA ASP A 38 5.15 -9.55 2.08
C ASP A 38 5.62 -8.54 1.04
N TYR A 39 4.87 -7.45 0.86
CA TYR A 39 5.25 -6.33 -0.01
C TYR A 39 6.59 -5.72 0.38
N LEU A 40 6.81 -5.40 1.66
CA LEU A 40 8.05 -4.79 2.15
C LEU A 40 9.25 -5.74 2.00
N MET A 41 9.03 -7.04 2.17
CA MET A 41 10.06 -8.07 1.98
C MET A 41 10.48 -8.20 0.52
N ASN A 42 9.53 -8.08 -0.42
CA ASN A 42 9.83 -8.01 -1.85
C ASN A 42 10.54 -6.70 -2.22
N LEU A 43 10.06 -5.57 -1.66
CA LEU A 43 10.64 -4.25 -1.89
C LEU A 43 12.11 -4.17 -1.45
N LYS A 44 12.49 -4.85 -0.35
CA LYS A 44 13.88 -4.92 0.13
C LYS A 44 14.85 -5.46 -0.93
N GLN A 45 14.37 -6.25 -1.88
CA GLN A 45 15.18 -6.84 -2.95
C GLN A 45 15.34 -5.89 -4.15
N CYS A 46 14.57 -4.79 -4.18
CA CYS A 46 14.61 -3.81 -5.25
C CYS A 46 15.57 -2.66 -4.92
N GLU A 47 16.40 -2.28 -5.90
CA GLU A 47 17.31 -1.14 -5.77
C GLU A 47 16.59 0.21 -5.92
N GLN A 48 15.47 0.24 -6.64
CA GLN A 48 14.68 1.44 -6.94
C GLN A 48 13.23 1.34 -6.44
N LEU A 49 12.92 2.15 -5.43
CA LEU A 49 11.63 2.20 -4.73
C LEU A 49 10.47 2.70 -5.63
N ASN A 50 10.76 3.67 -6.50
CA ASN A 50 9.81 4.36 -7.36
C ASN A 50 9.15 3.43 -8.41
N ILE A 51 9.90 2.47 -8.97
CA ILE A 51 9.35 1.51 -9.95
C ILE A 51 8.33 0.58 -9.28
N PHE A 52 8.62 0.13 -8.06
CA PHE A 52 7.79 -0.85 -7.35
C PHE A 52 6.52 -0.23 -6.74
N ILE A 53 6.58 1.03 -6.28
CA ILE A 53 5.41 1.74 -5.76
C ILE A 53 4.37 1.98 -6.87
N LEU A 54 4.80 2.34 -8.09
CA LEU A 54 3.89 2.53 -9.22
C LEU A 54 3.12 1.25 -9.57
N ASP A 55 3.79 0.09 -9.52
CA ASP A 55 3.16 -1.21 -9.77
C ASP A 55 2.10 -1.56 -8.70
N VAL A 56 2.39 -1.31 -7.43
CA VAL A 56 1.44 -1.59 -6.35
C VAL A 56 0.26 -0.61 -6.29
N GLN A 57 0.46 0.66 -6.61
CA GLN A 57 -0.67 1.58 -6.75
C GLN A 57 -1.62 1.14 -7.88
N GLN A 58 -1.07 0.64 -8.98
CA GLN A 58 -1.87 0.06 -10.07
C GLN A 58 -2.59 -1.22 -9.62
N TRP A 59 -1.88 -2.14 -8.96
CA TRP A 59 -2.46 -3.38 -8.44
C TRP A 59 -3.58 -3.14 -7.42
N ARG A 60 -3.40 -2.19 -6.48
CA ARG A 60 -4.45 -1.77 -5.53
C ARG A 60 -5.63 -1.10 -6.23
N GLY A 61 -5.38 -0.32 -7.29
CA GLY A 61 -6.42 0.25 -8.14
C GLY A 61 -7.21 -0.81 -8.94
N MET A 62 -6.62 -1.97 -9.21
CA MET A 62 -7.32 -3.14 -9.76
C MET A 62 -8.14 -3.85 -8.68
N PHE A 63 -7.56 -4.13 -7.52
CA PHE A 63 -8.24 -4.83 -6.41
C PHE A 63 -9.47 -4.09 -5.86
N LYS A 64 -9.43 -2.74 -5.82
CA LYS A 64 -10.59 -1.93 -5.40
C LYS A 64 -11.76 -1.94 -6.41
N ARG A 65 -11.52 -2.28 -7.68
CA ARG A 65 -12.61 -2.38 -8.67
C ARG A 65 -13.42 -3.65 -8.50
N ASP A 66 -12.79 -4.76 -8.13
CA ASP A 66 -13.47 -6.06 -7.99
C ASP A 66 -14.32 -6.14 -6.69
N VAL A 67 -13.96 -5.39 -5.65
CA VAL A 67 -14.70 -5.35 -4.37
C VAL A 67 -15.92 -4.43 -4.43
N LEU A 68 -15.97 -3.46 -5.36
CA LEU A 68 -17.09 -2.52 -5.52
C LEU A 68 -18.10 -2.94 -6.61
N SER A 69 -17.84 -4.05 -7.30
CA SER A 69 -18.73 -4.64 -8.30
C SER A 69 -19.51 -5.87 -7.79
N SER A 70 -19.47 -6.15 -6.49
CA SER A 70 -20.11 -7.32 -5.84
C SER A 70 -21.15 -6.90 -4.81
#